data_AF-A0A6V7HVF7-F1
#
_entry.id   AF-A0A6V7HVF7-F1
#
_cell.length_a   1.000
_cell.length_b   1.000
_cell.length_c   1.000
_cell.angle_alpha   90.00
_cell.angle_beta   90.00
_cell.angle_gamma   90.00
#
_symmetry.space_group_name_H-M   'P 1'
#
loop_
_entity.id
_entity.type
_entity.pdbx_description
1 polymer ?
#
loop_
_entity_poly.entity_id
_entity_poly.type
_entity_poly.pdbx_seq_one_letter_code
_entity_poly.pdbx_strand_id
1 'polypeptide(L)' 'KEFRWSMNTSVDPCVNFYDYVCGGWKNRLDLIPPYERGWGRSALLQHTVYKRIR' A
#
# COMPACT_ATOMS: atom_id res chain seq x y z
N LYS A 1 0.94 -11.67 7.87
CA LYS A 1 -0.51 -11.34 7.68
C LYS A 1 -0.69 -10.04 6.87
N GLU A 2 0.17 -9.03 7.07
CA GLU A 2 0.21 -7.78 6.28
C GLU A 2 0.27 -7.95 4.75
N PHE A 3 1.09 -8.88 4.24
CA PHE A 3 1.24 -9.02 2.78
C PHE A 3 -0.06 -9.40 2.05
N ARG A 4 -0.95 -10.14 2.71
CA ARG A 4 -2.13 -10.71 2.04
C ARG A 4 -3.23 -9.67 1.75
N TRP A 5 -3.25 -8.55 2.49
CA TRP A 5 -4.28 -7.51 2.30
C TRP A 5 -3.95 -6.55 1.16
N SER A 6 -2.67 -6.41 0.79
CA SER A 6 -2.27 -5.57 -0.35
C SER A 6 -2.46 -6.26 -1.70
N MET A 7 -2.68 -7.58 -1.70
CA MET A 7 -2.79 -8.38 -2.92
C MET A 7 -4.19 -8.32 -3.54
N ASN A 8 -4.25 -8.40 -4.86
CA ASN A 8 -5.47 -8.69 -5.62
C ASN A 8 -5.35 -10.12 -6.21
N THR A 9 -5.81 -11.12 -5.46
CA THR A 9 -5.67 -12.53 -5.87
C THR A 9 -6.57 -12.95 -7.04
N SER A 10 -7.41 -12.04 -7.53
CA SER A 10 -8.24 -12.27 -8.72
C SER A 10 -7.51 -11.98 -10.03
N VAL A 11 -6.30 -11.43 -9.98
CA VAL A 11 -5.48 -11.12 -11.16
C VAL A 11 -4.41 -12.20 -11.34
N ASP A 12 -4.18 -12.63 -12.58
CA ASP A 12 -3.08 -13.53 -12.89
C ASP A 12 -1.72 -12.79 -12.74
N PRO A 13 -0.81 -13.26 -11.86
CA PRO A 13 0.51 -12.66 -11.69
C PRO A 13 1.37 -12.67 -12.96
N CYS A 14 1.17 -13.62 -13.87
CA CYS A 14 1.91 -13.71 -15.13
C CYS A 14 1.47 -12.63 -16.13
N VAL A 15 0.26 -12.09 -15.99
CA VAL A 15 -0.30 -11.04 -16.85
C VAL A 15 -0.05 -9.65 -16.25
N ASN A 16 -0.30 -9.47 -14.95
CA ASN A 16 -0.08 -8.21 -14.25
C ASN A 16 0.35 -8.43 -12.81
N PHE A 17 1.65 -8.70 -12.64
CA PHE A 17 2.25 -8.94 -11.33
C PHE A 17 2.06 -7.76 -10.37
N TYR A 18 2.09 -6.52 -10.89
CA TYR A 18 1.92 -5.33 -10.06
C TYR A 18 0.54 -5.29 -9.41
N ASP A 19 -0.53 -5.51 -10.18
CA ASP A 19 -1.89 -5.50 -9.61
C ASP A 19 -2.12 -6.73 -8.72
N TYR A 20 -1.57 -7.90 -9.07
CA TYR A 20 -1.65 -9.08 -8.20
C TYR A 20 -1.06 -8.82 -6.80
N VAL A 21 0.11 -8.17 -6.71
CA VAL A 21 0.79 -7.94 -5.41
C VAL A 21 0.28 -6.69 -4.69
N CYS A 22 -0.06 -5.63 -5.43
CA CYS A 22 -0.35 -4.30 -4.87
C CYS A 22 -1.80 -3.84 -5.06
N GLY A 23 -2.61 -4.52 -5.87
CA GLY A 23 -3.95 -4.06 -6.26
C GLY A 23 -4.91 -3.87 -5.08
N GLY A 24 -4.76 -4.68 -4.02
CA GLY A 24 -5.51 -4.53 -2.77
C GLY A 24 -5.16 -3.27 -1.98
N TRP A 25 -3.98 -2.67 -2.21
CA TRP A 25 -3.57 -1.40 -1.58
C TRP A 25 -4.53 -0.25 -1.89
N LYS A 26 -5.15 -0.28 -3.08
CA LYS A 26 -6.11 0.73 -3.52
C LYS A 26 -7.33 0.82 -2.60
N ASN A 27 -7.62 -0.23 -1.82
CA ASN A 27 -8.71 -0.25 -0.85
C ASN A 27 -8.36 0.47 0.46
N ARG A 28 -7.15 1.06 0.58
CA ARG A 28 -6.66 1.70 1.80
C ARG A 28 -6.34 3.18 1.63
N LEU A 29 -7.25 3.87 0.95
CA LEU A 29 -7.21 5.33 0.82
C LEU A 29 -7.30 6.04 2.19
N ASP A 30 -7.83 5.36 3.21
CA ASP A 30 -7.87 5.82 4.61
C ASP A 30 -6.49 6.13 5.19
N LEU A 31 -5.44 5.49 4.66
CA LEU A 31 -4.08 5.67 5.15
C LEU A 31 -3.36 6.87 4.52
N ILE A 32 -3.91 7.47 3.46
CA ILE A 32 -3.25 8.51 2.68
C ILE A 32 -3.57 9.89 3.28
N PRO A 33 -2.58 10.62 3.81
CA PRO A 33 -2.78 12.00 4.24
C PRO A 33 -3.22 12.88 3.06
N PRO A 34 -4.12 13.86 3.27
CA PRO A 34 -4.69 14.66 2.19
C PRO A 34 -3.67 15.54 1.44
N TYR A 35 -2.51 15.78 2.05
CA TYR A 35 -1.42 16.56 1.47
C TYR A 35 -0.41 15.72 0.66
N GLU A 36 -0.59 14.39 0.60
CA GLU A 36 0.32 13.50 -0.11
C GLU A 36 -0.14 13.26 -1.55
N ARG A 37 0.79 13.42 -2.50
CA ARG A 37 0.52 13.19 -3.94
C ARG A 37 0.67 11.73 -4.35
N GLY A 38 1.28 10.90 -3.50
CA GLY A 38 1.47 9.49 -3.73
C GLY A 38 1.70 8.76 -2.42
N TRP A 39 1.16 7.56 -2.29
CA TRP A 39 1.25 6.79 -1.06
C TRP A 39 1.64 5.35 -1.34
N GLY A 40 2.85 5.01 -0.91
CA GLY A 40 3.41 3.67 -1.02
C GLY A 40 3.84 3.13 0.33
N ARG A 41 4.35 1.90 0.32
CA ARG A 41 4.73 1.20 1.55
C ARG A 41 5.85 1.90 2.32
N SER A 42 6.83 2.45 1.60
CA SER A 42 7.94 3.24 2.16
C SER A 42 7.46 4.55 2.78
N ALA A 43 6.55 5.28 2.11
CA ALA A 43 5.97 6.51 2.64
C ALA A 43 5.22 6.25 3.95
N LEU A 44 4.42 5.17 4.01
CA LEU A 44 3.74 4.78 5.25
C LEU A 44 4.73 4.40 6.36
N LEU A 45 5.81 3.67 6.04
CA LEU A 45 6.84 3.35 7.03
C LEU A 45 7.47 4.63 7.60
N GLN A 46 7.91 5.53 6.72
CA GLN A 46 8.54 6.80 7.08
C GLN A 46 7.60 7.65 7.93
N HIS A 47 6.33 7.80 7.53
CA HIS A 47 5.30 8.51 8.29
C HIS A 47 5.07 7.90 9.68
N THR A 48 5.01 6.57 9.76
CA THR A 48 4.82 5.86 11.04
C THR A 48 6.01 6.07 11.98
N VAL A 49 7.23 6.04 11.45
CA VAL A 49 8.45 6.28 12.22
C VAL A 49 8.49 7.72 12.72
N TYR A 50 8.26 8.71 11.86
CA TYR A 50 8.27 10.12 12.27
C TYR A 50 7.22 10.46 13.32
N LYS A 51 6.02 9.86 13.24
CA LYS A 51 4.98 10.00 14.26
C LYS A 51 5.33 9.42 15.64
N ARG A 52 6.35 8.57 15.72
CA ARG A 52 6.80 7.95 16.98
C ARG A 52 8.04 8.61 17.56
N ILE A 53 8.84 9.24 16.72
CA ILE A 53 10.01 10.03 17.14
C ILE A 53 9.56 11.35 17.79
N ARG A 54 8.42 11.87 17.34
CA ARG A 54 7.82 13.12 17.81
C ARG A 54 6.66 12.84 18.74
#